data_AF-A0A813GPL2-F1
#
_entry.id   AF-A0A813GPL2-F1
#
_cell.length_a   1.000
_cell.length_b   1.000
_cell.length_c   1.000
_cell.angle_alpha   90.00
_cell.angle_beta   90.00
_cell.angle_gamma   90.00
#
_symmetry.space_group_name_H-M   'P 1'
#
loop_
_entity.id
_entity.type
_entity.pdbx_description
1 polymer ?
#
loop_
_entity_poly.entity_id
_entity_poly.type
_entity_poly.pdbx_seq_one_letter_code
_entity_poly.pdbx_strand_id
1 'polypeptide(L)'
;LLRALQQSRSRRSGGGFGSPKDHEPAWIEKWSANRREGKDSMDWFFRGFNATGIYEVFLKSSPRFYGFMVWSCIIGSYCWSRMWDHVWNYVNQGHLYAHNPYVYPIPEDDE
;
A
#
# COMPACT_ATOMS: atom_id res chain seq x y z
N LEU A 1 11.42 6.44 -45.58
CA LEU A 1 10.16 5.94 -45.00
C LEU A 1 10.06 6.45 -43.56
N LEU A 2 9.93 7.76 -43.30
CA LEU A 2 8.69 8.55 -43.22
C LEU A 2 7.53 7.88 -42.47
N ARG A 3 7.34 8.28 -41.21
CA ARG A 3 6.07 8.50 -40.45
C ARG A 3 6.39 8.38 -38.95
N ALA A 4 5.96 9.22 -38.04
CA ALA A 4 5.43 10.58 -38.08
C ALA A 4 5.61 11.12 -36.66
N LEU A 5 6.11 12.35 -36.55
CA LEU A 5 6.23 13.10 -35.31
C LEU A 5 4.85 13.30 -34.68
N GLN A 6 4.59 12.67 -33.54
CA GLN A 6 3.41 12.96 -32.71
C GLN A 6 3.79 14.05 -31.69
N GLN A 7 4.14 15.24 -32.19
CA GLN A 7 4.14 16.46 -31.38
C GLN A 7 2.73 17.03 -31.43
N SER A 8 1.94 16.71 -30.41
CA SER A 8 0.72 17.44 -30.10
C SER A 8 1.10 18.89 -29.80
N ARG A 9 0.93 19.75 -30.80
CA ARG A 9 0.92 21.21 -30.62
C ARG A 9 -0.07 21.51 -29.49
N SER A 10 0.44 22.03 -28.37
CA SER A 10 -0.37 22.74 -27.40
C SER A 10 -0.95 23.95 -28.11
N ARG A 11 -2.17 23.80 -28.65
CA ARG A 11 -2.98 24.93 -29.04
C ARG A 11 -3.29 25.66 -27.74
N ARG A 12 -2.58 26.77 -27.51
CA ARG A 12 -3.03 27.85 -26.64
C ARG A 12 -4.43 28.22 -27.11
N SER A 13 -5.44 27.65 -26.46
CA SER A 13 -6.82 28.06 -26.61
C SER A 13 -6.89 29.43 -25.96
N GLY A 14 -6.85 30.48 -26.79
CA GLY A 14 -7.37 31.78 -26.39
C GLY A 14 -8.79 31.59 -25.86
N GLY A 15 -9.14 32.37 -24.85
CA GLY A 15 -10.48 32.38 -24.26
C GLY A 15 -11.52 32.58 -25.35
N GLY A 16 -12.25 31.50 -25.66
CA GLY A 16 -13.37 31.51 -26.58
C GLY A 16 -14.64 31.53 -25.75
N PHE A 17 -15.38 32.63 -25.83
CA PHE A 17 -16.77 32.68 -25.42
C PHE A 17 -17.53 31.57 -26.19
N GLY A 18 -18.05 30.56 -25.50
CA GLY A 18 -18.82 29.47 -26.12
C GLY A 18 -18.09 28.11 -26.23
N SER A 19 -17.26 27.76 -25.25
CA SER A 19 -16.87 26.35 -25.10
C SER A 19 -18.13 25.52 -24.82
N PRO A 20 -18.33 24.32 -25.40
CA PRO A 20 -19.47 23.46 -25.09
C PRO A 20 -19.63 23.13 -23.59
N LYS A 21 -18.56 23.30 -22.82
CA LYS A 21 -18.56 23.19 -21.35
C LYS A 21 -19.19 24.39 -20.64
N ASP A 22 -19.22 25.57 -21.25
CA ASP A 22 -19.76 26.81 -20.66
C ASP A 22 -21.30 26.79 -20.59
N HIS A 23 -21.95 25.82 -21.24
CA HIS A 23 -23.39 25.61 -21.21
C HIS A 23 -23.80 24.42 -20.35
N GLU A 24 -22.86 23.74 -19.69
CA GLU A 24 -23.22 22.69 -18.76
C GLU A 24 -23.89 23.33 -17.54
N PRO A 25 -25.07 22.83 -17.13
CA PRO A 25 -25.78 23.41 -16.01
C PRO A 25 -24.91 23.30 -14.74
N ALA A 26 -24.85 24.39 -13.98
CA ALA A 26 -23.94 24.56 -12.83
C ALA A 26 -24.03 23.44 -11.77
N TRP A 27 -25.10 22.65 -11.76
CA TRP A 27 -25.21 21.48 -10.90
C TRP A 27 -24.27 20.35 -11.33
N ILE A 28 -23.96 20.19 -12.62
CA ILE A 28 -23.00 19.19 -13.14
C ILE A 28 -21.58 19.57 -12.75
N GLU A 29 -21.21 20.85 -12.86
CA GLU A 29 -19.91 21.33 -12.36
C GLU A 29 -19.80 21.17 -10.84
N LYS A 30 -20.83 21.54 -10.07
CA LYS A 30 -20.84 21.34 -8.62
C LYS A 30 -20.80 19.86 -8.23
N TRP A 31 -21.45 19.00 -9.00
CA TRP A 31 -21.47 17.55 -8.77
C TRP A 31 -20.13 16.90 -9.11
N SER A 32 -19.51 17.29 -10.24
CA SER A 32 -18.18 16.83 -10.64
C SER A 32 -17.05 17.39 -9.76
N ALA A 33 -17.21 18.61 -9.22
CA ALA A 33 -16.31 19.18 -8.23
C ALA A 33 -16.44 18.50 -6.85
N ASN A 34 -17.57 17.85 -6.58
CA ASN A 34 -17.81 17.13 -5.32
C ASN A 34 -17.41 15.64 -5.42
N ARG A 35 -16.35 15.33 -6.16
CA ARG A 35 -15.74 14.00 -6.15
C ARG A 35 -15.11 13.71 -4.78
N ARG A 36 -15.15 12.45 -4.38
CA ARG A 36 -14.53 11.95 -3.13
C ARG A 36 -13.01 11.80 -3.22
N GLU A 37 -12.41 11.98 -4.40
CA GLU A 37 -10.95 11.97 -4.59
C GLU A 37 -10.28 12.99 -3.66
N GLY A 38 -9.36 12.53 -2.82
CA GLY A 38 -8.62 13.37 -1.87
C GLY A 38 -9.31 13.71 -0.55
N LYS A 39 -10.57 13.29 -0.33
CA LYS A 39 -11.28 13.49 0.96
C LYS A 39 -11.16 12.31 1.92
N ASP A 40 -10.60 11.20 1.46
CA ASP A 40 -10.42 9.99 2.27
C ASP A 40 -9.05 10.00 2.97
N SER A 41 -9.00 9.75 4.27
CA SER A 41 -7.74 9.68 5.03
C SER A 41 -6.80 8.57 4.53
N MET A 42 -7.34 7.58 3.80
CA MET A 42 -6.57 6.51 3.15
C MET A 42 -6.32 6.75 1.65
N ASP A 43 -6.63 7.93 1.09
CA ASP A 43 -6.44 8.20 -0.34
C ASP A 43 -4.97 8.04 -0.78
N TRP A 44 -4.00 8.31 0.11
CA TRP A 44 -2.57 8.06 -0.14
C TRP A 44 -2.26 6.57 -0.29
N PHE A 45 -2.92 5.71 0.49
CA PHE A 45 -2.75 4.26 0.42
C PHE A 45 -3.33 3.72 -0.88
N PHE A 46 -4.55 4.16 -1.25
CA PHE A 46 -5.17 3.72 -2.49
C PHE A 46 -4.40 4.21 -3.72
N ARG A 47 -3.89 5.45 -3.71
CA ARG A 47 -3.01 5.96 -4.79
C ARG A 47 -1.70 5.18 -4.88
N GLY A 48 -1.06 4.90 -3.74
CA GLY A 48 0.16 4.09 -3.69
C GLY A 48 -0.09 2.67 -4.18
N PHE A 49 -1.14 2.03 -3.70
CA PHE A 49 -1.55 0.69 -4.11
C PHE A 49 -1.88 0.64 -5.62
N ASN A 50 -2.60 1.63 -6.16
CA ASN A 50 -2.86 1.68 -7.60
C ASN A 50 -1.57 1.91 -8.41
N ALA A 51 -0.64 2.72 -7.90
CA ALA A 51 0.66 2.96 -8.54
C ALA A 51 1.54 1.70 -8.58
N THR A 52 1.38 0.77 -7.64
CA THR A 52 2.13 -0.51 -7.69
C THR A 52 1.73 -1.41 -8.85
N GLY A 53 0.58 -1.18 -9.50
CA GLY A 53 0.15 -1.96 -10.67
C GLY A 53 -0.08 -3.45 -10.39
N ILE A 54 -0.23 -3.84 -9.12
CA ILE A 54 -0.38 -5.25 -8.70
C ILE A 54 -1.53 -5.93 -9.44
N TYR A 55 -2.59 -5.19 -9.77
CA TYR A 55 -3.73 -5.71 -10.55
C TYR A 55 -3.32 -6.20 -11.94
N GLU A 56 -2.60 -5.36 -12.69
CA GLU A 56 -2.12 -5.66 -14.05
C GLU A 56 -1.11 -6.82 -14.04
N VAL A 57 -0.24 -6.87 -13.02
CA VAL A 57 0.89 -7.80 -12.97
C VAL A 57 0.51 -9.18 -12.43
N PHE A 58 -0.29 -9.24 -11.37
CA PHE A 58 -0.53 -10.48 -10.63
C PHE A 58 -2.00 -10.93 -10.66
N LEU A 59 -2.97 -10.03 -10.65
CA LEU A 59 -4.39 -10.41 -10.52
C LEU A 59 -5.07 -10.76 -11.86
N LYS A 60 -4.48 -10.41 -13.01
CA LYS A 60 -5.09 -10.65 -14.33
C LYS A 60 -5.03 -12.11 -14.80
N SER A 61 -4.12 -12.93 -14.27
CA SER A 61 -4.04 -14.36 -14.63
C SER A 61 -4.06 -15.27 -13.39
N SER A 62 -4.93 -16.28 -13.41
CA SER A 62 -5.12 -17.24 -12.30
C SER A 62 -3.82 -17.85 -11.74
N PRO A 63 -2.83 -18.29 -12.55
CA PRO A 63 -1.60 -18.85 -11.99
C PRO A 63 -0.67 -17.81 -11.34
N ARG A 64 -0.61 -16.57 -11.86
CA ARG A 64 0.20 -15.51 -11.24
C ARG A 64 -0.44 -15.00 -9.96
N PHE A 65 -1.76 -14.95 -9.95
CA PHE A 65 -2.53 -14.59 -8.76
C PHE A 65 -2.29 -15.58 -7.63
N TYR A 66 -2.37 -16.89 -7.92
CA TYR A 66 -2.10 -17.92 -6.92
C TYR A 66 -0.67 -17.83 -6.37
N GLY A 67 0.33 -17.69 -7.24
CA GLY A 67 1.72 -17.52 -6.82
C GLY A 67 1.92 -16.28 -5.94
N PHE A 68 1.38 -15.14 -6.35
CA PHE A 68 1.43 -13.90 -5.56
C PHE A 68 0.77 -14.07 -4.20
N MET A 69 -0.41 -14.69 -4.13
CA MET A 69 -1.12 -14.95 -2.88
C MET A 69 -0.30 -15.84 -1.93
N VAL A 70 0.22 -16.96 -2.42
CA VAL A 70 1.02 -17.88 -1.59
C VAL A 70 2.29 -17.21 -1.08
N TRP A 71 3.04 -16.53 -1.95
CA TRP A 71 4.27 -15.83 -1.55
C TRP A 71 4.01 -14.69 -0.56
N SER A 72 2.98 -13.87 -0.81
CA SER A 72 2.61 -12.77 0.08
C SER A 72 2.11 -13.30 1.43
N CYS A 73 1.39 -14.42 1.46
CA CYS A 73 1.05 -15.09 2.71
C CYS A 73 2.28 -15.60 3.45
N ILE A 74 3.22 -16.28 2.81
CA ILE A 74 4.43 -16.79 3.48
C ILE A 74 5.24 -15.64 4.09
N ILE A 75 5.51 -14.60 3.30
CA ILE A 75 6.29 -13.43 3.73
C ILE A 75 5.53 -12.68 4.82
N GLY A 76 4.24 -12.42 4.60
CA GLY A 76 3.37 -11.73 5.56
C GLY A 76 3.31 -12.45 6.90
N SER A 77 3.15 -13.77 6.88
CA SER A 77 3.13 -14.60 8.09
C SER A 77 4.44 -14.50 8.86
N TYR A 78 5.57 -14.63 8.16
CA TYR A 78 6.88 -14.54 8.79
C TYR A 78 7.13 -13.16 9.43
N CYS A 79 6.87 -12.09 8.68
CA CYS A 79 7.03 -10.73 9.20
C CYS A 79 6.09 -10.45 10.38
N TRP A 80 4.85 -10.93 10.32
CA TRP A 80 3.87 -10.78 11.39
C TRP A 80 4.32 -11.49 12.67
N SER A 81 4.76 -12.75 12.57
CA SER A 81 5.28 -13.49 13.71
C SER A 81 6.49 -12.79 14.34
N ARG A 82 7.47 -12.37 13.52
CA ARG A 82 8.67 -11.67 14.03
C ARG A 82 8.33 -10.33 14.68
N MET A 83 7.38 -9.59 14.12
CA MET A 83 6.90 -8.35 14.72
C MET A 83 6.29 -8.61 16.10
N TRP A 84 5.41 -9.60 16.23
CA TRP A 84 4.79 -9.93 17.51
C TRP A 84 5.77 -10.52 18.52
N ASP A 85 6.74 -11.33 18.10
CA ASP A 85 7.83 -11.78 18.98
C ASP A 85 8.59 -10.59 19.56
N HIS A 86 8.90 -9.59 18.73
CA HIS A 86 9.58 -8.37 19.17
C HIS A 86 8.72 -7.54 20.13
N VAL A 87 7.44 -7.35 19.82
CA VAL A 87 6.51 -6.64 20.70
C VAL A 87 6.36 -7.38 22.04
N TRP A 88 6.20 -8.70 22.00
CA TRP A 88 6.09 -9.54 23.19
C TRP A 88 7.35 -9.47 24.06
N ASN A 89 8.51 -9.54 23.43
CA ASN A 89 9.80 -9.42 24.11
C ASN A 89 9.97 -8.03 24.76
N TYR A 90 9.57 -6.97 24.05
CA TYR A 90 9.63 -5.61 24.56
C TYR A 90 8.72 -5.40 25.77
N VAL A 91 7.50 -5.92 25.75
CA VAL A 91 6.55 -5.79 26.86
C VAL A 91 6.96 -6.63 28.08
N ASN A 92 7.53 -7.83 27.86
CA ASN A 92 7.85 -8.78 28.93
C ASN A 92 9.34 -8.79 29.30
N GLN A 93 10.05 -7.69 29.09
CA GLN A 93 11.48 -7.60 29.44
C GLN A 93 11.72 -8.00 30.90
N GLY A 94 12.75 -8.83 31.13
CA GLY A 94 13.09 -9.36 32.46
C GLY A 94 12.25 -10.55 32.96
N HIS A 95 11.09 -10.82 32.35
CA HIS A 95 10.23 -11.96 32.71
C HIS A 95 10.40 -13.17 31.78
N LEU A 96 10.96 -12.97 30.59
CA LEU A 96 11.27 -14.07 29.68
C LEU A 96 12.51 -14.84 30.14
N TYR A 97 12.49 -16.16 29.93
CA TYR A 97 13.63 -17.05 30.18
C TYR A 97 14.91 -16.61 29.44
N ALA A 98 14.76 -15.97 28.27
CA ALA A 98 15.88 -15.40 27.53
C ALA A 98 16.64 -14.31 28.30
N HIS A 99 15.97 -13.59 29.21
CA HIS A 99 16.56 -12.52 30.02
C HIS A 99 16.89 -12.96 31.46
N ASN A 100 16.19 -13.97 31.96
CA ASN A 100 16.38 -14.51 33.30
C ASN A 100 16.51 -16.04 33.23
N PRO A 101 17.68 -16.56 32.80
CA PRO A 101 17.90 -18.00 32.71
C PRO A 101 17.94 -18.62 34.10
N TYR A 102 17.35 -19.80 34.23
CA TYR A 102 17.41 -20.54 35.49
C TYR A 102 18.85 -20.95 35.79
N VAL A 103 19.37 -20.55 36.95
CA VAL A 103 20.67 -20.97 37.44
C VAL A 103 20.46 -22.15 38.37
N TYR A 104 21.10 -23.29 38.04
CA TYR A 104 21.07 -24.44 38.93
C TYR A 104 21.76 -24.08 40.25
N PRO A 105 21.14 -24.40 41.40
CA PRO A 105 21.83 -24.27 42.67
C PRO A 105 23.08 -25.16 42.64
N ILE A 106 24.19 -24.63 43.16
CA ILE A 106 25.40 -25.41 43.38
C ILE A 106 25.01 -26.50 44.40
N PRO A 107 25.25 -27.79 44.11
CA PRO A 107 25.02 -28.82 45.11
C PRO A 107 25.81 -28.46 46.35
N GLU A 108 25.15 -28.35 47.49
CA GLU A 108 25.85 -28.23 48.78
C GLU A 108 26.68 -29.51 48.90
N ASP A 109 28.01 -29.37 49.00
CA ASP A 109 28.89 -30.50 49.22
C ASP A 109 28.40 -31.19 50.50
N ASP A 110 27.88 -32.41 50.35
CA ASP A 110 27.46 -33.26 51.46
C ASP A 110 28.72 -33.64 52.28
N GLU A 111 29.12 -32.79 53.24
CA GLU A 111 30.12 -33.11 54.27
C GLU A 111 29.62 -34.18 55.26
#